data_AF-A0A2V5V7G9-F1
#
_entry.id   AF-A0A2V5V7G9-F1
#
_cell.length_a   1.000
_cell.length_b   1.000
_cell.length_c   1.000
_cell.angle_alpha   90.00
_cell.angle_beta   90.00
_cell.angle_gamma   90.00
#
_symmetry.space_group_name_H-M   'P 1'
#
loop_
_entity.id
_entity.type
_entity.pdbx_description
1 polymer ?
#
loop_
_entity_poly.entity_id
_entity_poly.type
_entity_poly.pdbx_seq_one_letter_code
_entity_poly.pdbx_strand_id
1 'polypeptide(L)'
;MPRKFSDKEISEFIDEHLAHRLTVLLCVAKRSEQSDFWQSRGDVYRASLEGSFIMFRMFVEFLGLESYRLDSGEHDLRRRSRKRNTDVMLDNFDLALAEPSDFHSRDLVGKVHDGVSKATAHLTYEANDFFDPASDYLLGLHELVRVIYDRLYRALGKDFELHPDLKRLYGSPIQVP
;
A
#
# COMPACT_ATOMS: atom_id res chain seq x y z
N MET A 1 17.48 18.09 12.34
CA MET A 1 18.39 16.92 12.45
C MET A 1 19.10 16.76 11.11
N PRO A 2 20.38 16.35 11.06
CA PRO A 2 21.05 16.06 9.79
C PRO A 2 20.28 14.97 9.03
N ARG A 3 20.18 15.12 7.71
CA ARG A 3 19.47 14.19 6.82
C ARG A 3 20.16 12.82 6.88
N LYS A 4 19.40 11.76 7.14
CA LYS A 4 19.91 10.40 7.37
C LYS A 4 20.47 9.74 6.11
N PHE A 5 19.95 10.12 4.94
CA PHE A 5 20.25 9.52 3.64
C PHE A 5 20.74 10.60 2.69
N SER A 6 21.60 10.21 1.75
CA SER A 6 22.06 11.09 0.67
C SER A 6 20.96 11.36 -0.36
N ASP A 7 21.05 12.47 -1.07
CA ASP A 7 20.09 12.81 -2.15
C ASP A 7 20.06 11.73 -3.24
N LYS A 8 21.19 11.06 -3.49
CA LYS A 8 21.27 9.93 -4.43
C LYS A 8 20.46 8.73 -3.96
N GLU A 9 20.63 8.30 -2.71
CA GLU A 9 19.85 7.18 -2.13
C GLU A 9 18.36 7.50 -2.10
N ILE A 10 18.00 8.75 -1.81
CA ILE A 10 16.61 9.22 -1.83
C ILE A 10 16.03 9.12 -3.24
N SER A 11 16.76 9.59 -4.27
CA SER A 11 16.30 9.53 -5.66
C SER A 11 16.14 8.09 -6.14
N GLU A 12 17.15 7.23 -5.92
CA GLU A 12 17.11 5.81 -6.29
C GLU A 12 15.95 5.08 -5.61
N PHE A 13 15.69 5.39 -4.33
CA PHE A 13 14.55 4.84 -3.62
C PHE A 13 13.20 5.25 -4.22
N ILE A 14 13.03 6.52 -4.61
CA ILE A 14 11.79 6.99 -5.21
C ILE A 14 11.60 6.42 -6.61
N ASP A 15 12.63 6.51 -7.44
CA ASP A 15 12.52 6.26 -8.88
C ASP A 15 12.51 4.76 -9.20
N GLU A 16 13.16 3.93 -8.39
CA GLU A 16 13.23 2.48 -8.62
C GLU A 16 12.40 1.71 -7.59
N HIS A 17 12.71 1.86 -6.30
CA HIS A 17 12.13 1.00 -5.27
C HIS A 17 10.63 1.28 -5.04
N LEU A 18 10.24 2.54 -4.89
CA LEU A 18 8.84 2.91 -4.70
C LEU A 18 8.00 2.61 -5.94
N ALA A 19 8.53 2.88 -7.14
CA ALA A 19 7.88 2.54 -8.42
C ALA A 19 7.61 1.03 -8.56
N HIS A 20 8.59 0.18 -8.23
CA HIS A 20 8.40 -1.27 -8.22
C HIS A 20 7.39 -1.73 -7.17
N ARG A 21 7.42 -1.17 -5.96
CA ARG A 21 6.49 -1.54 -4.89
C ARG A 21 5.06 -1.12 -5.22
N LEU A 22 4.88 0.06 -5.79
CA LEU A 22 3.59 0.53 -6.27
C LEU A 22 3.07 -0.36 -7.40
N THR A 23 3.94 -0.77 -8.32
CA THR A 23 3.63 -1.75 -9.38
C THR A 23 3.09 -3.05 -8.79
N VAL A 24 3.74 -3.61 -7.76
CA VAL A 24 3.28 -4.81 -7.06
C VAL A 24 1.95 -4.58 -6.35
N LEU A 25 1.77 -3.43 -5.69
CA LEU A 25 0.53 -3.04 -5.02
C LEU A 25 -0.67 -2.94 -5.99
N LEU A 26 -0.46 -2.47 -7.22
CA LEU A 26 -1.51 -2.27 -8.22
C LEU A 26 -1.76 -3.51 -9.09
N CYS A 27 -0.87 -4.49 -9.06
CA CYS A 27 -0.90 -5.67 -9.93
C CYS A 27 -2.23 -6.42 -9.86
N VAL A 28 -2.77 -6.61 -8.64
CA VAL A 28 -4.03 -7.33 -8.42
C VAL A 28 -5.23 -6.58 -8.96
N ALA A 29 -5.33 -5.27 -8.67
CA ALA A 29 -6.42 -4.44 -9.18
C ALA A 29 -6.44 -4.47 -10.71
N LYS A 30 -5.28 -4.33 -11.36
CA LYS A 30 -5.21 -4.32 -12.81
C LYS A 30 -5.44 -5.67 -13.47
N ARG A 31 -4.90 -6.74 -12.90
CA ARG A 31 -5.18 -8.08 -13.41
C ARG A 31 -6.62 -8.52 -13.12
N SER A 32 -7.29 -7.94 -12.12
CA SER A 32 -8.72 -8.18 -11.89
C SER A 32 -9.61 -7.72 -13.05
N GLU A 33 -9.17 -6.73 -13.83
CA GLU A 33 -9.83 -6.23 -15.04
C GLU A 33 -9.68 -7.18 -16.24
N GLN A 34 -8.75 -8.15 -16.17
CA GLN A 34 -8.50 -9.14 -17.23
C GLN A 34 -9.38 -10.37 -17.05
N SER A 35 -10.18 -10.70 -18.06
CA SER A 35 -11.19 -11.78 -18.02
C SER A 35 -10.60 -13.19 -17.88
N ASP A 36 -9.32 -13.36 -18.22
CA ASP A 36 -8.59 -14.63 -18.21
C ASP A 36 -7.76 -14.83 -16.94
N PHE A 37 -7.37 -13.76 -16.25
CA PHE A 37 -6.57 -13.84 -15.02
C PHE A 37 -7.26 -14.65 -13.92
N TRP A 38 -8.59 -14.60 -13.87
CA TRP A 38 -9.40 -15.34 -12.92
C TRP A 38 -9.61 -16.82 -13.27
N GLN A 39 -9.28 -17.25 -14.49
CA GLN A 39 -9.67 -18.57 -15.00
C GLN A 39 -8.93 -19.73 -14.34
N SER A 40 -7.91 -19.49 -13.52
CA SER A 40 -7.21 -20.57 -12.81
C SER A 40 -6.95 -20.36 -11.31
N ARG A 41 -7.05 -19.13 -10.76
CA ARG A 41 -6.57 -18.82 -9.38
C ARG A 41 -5.24 -19.54 -9.03
N GLY A 42 -4.37 -19.72 -10.03
CA GLY A 42 -3.15 -20.51 -9.94
C GLY A 42 -2.04 -19.78 -9.19
N ASP A 43 -0.87 -20.39 -9.10
CA ASP A 43 0.25 -19.89 -8.28
C ASP A 43 0.65 -18.46 -8.62
N VAL A 44 0.60 -18.05 -9.89
CA VAL A 44 0.91 -16.67 -10.32
C VAL A 44 -0.13 -15.67 -9.81
N TYR A 45 -1.41 -16.04 -9.79
CA TYR A 45 -2.47 -15.22 -9.22
C TYR A 45 -2.24 -15.03 -7.72
N ARG A 46 -2.01 -16.13 -7.00
CA ARG A 46 -1.79 -16.14 -5.54
C ARG A 46 -0.54 -15.34 -5.16
N ALA A 47 0.57 -15.53 -5.88
CA ALA A 47 1.80 -14.76 -5.66
C ALA A 47 1.60 -13.26 -5.92
N SER A 48 0.80 -12.89 -6.91
CA SER A 48 0.45 -11.48 -7.16
C SER A 48 -0.39 -10.91 -6.02
N LEU A 49 -1.36 -11.67 -5.53
CA LEU A 49 -2.23 -11.28 -4.41
C LEU A 49 -1.44 -11.08 -3.12
N GLU A 50 -0.62 -12.07 -2.76
CA GLU A 50 0.24 -12.00 -1.57
C GLU A 50 1.25 -10.85 -1.67
N GLY A 51 1.88 -10.66 -2.83
CA GLY A 51 2.77 -9.52 -3.07
C GLY A 51 2.05 -8.19 -2.83
N SER A 52 0.84 -8.05 -3.37
CA SER A 52 -0.01 -6.87 -3.21
C SER A 52 -0.38 -6.62 -1.73
N PHE A 53 -0.69 -7.68 -0.97
CA PHE A 53 -0.99 -7.61 0.47
C PHE A 53 0.21 -7.13 1.28
N ILE A 54 1.40 -7.66 0.98
CA ILE A 54 2.64 -7.24 1.65
C ILE A 54 2.90 -5.76 1.34
N MET A 55 2.74 -5.34 0.09
CA MET A 55 2.94 -3.93 -0.28
C MET A 55 1.93 -3.02 0.40
N PHE A 56 0.66 -3.43 0.52
CA PHE A 56 -0.35 -2.65 1.23
C PHE A 56 0.08 -2.35 2.66
N ARG A 57 0.51 -3.39 3.39
CA ARG A 57 1.04 -3.25 4.76
C ARG A 57 2.23 -2.30 4.80
N MET A 58 3.21 -2.53 3.93
CA MET A 58 4.42 -1.72 3.87
C MET A 58 4.13 -0.24 3.59
N PHE A 59 3.16 0.08 2.73
CA PHE A 59 2.83 1.46 2.42
C PHE A 59 2.08 2.18 3.55
N VAL A 60 1.15 1.50 4.25
CA VAL A 60 0.53 2.07 5.46
C VAL A 60 1.60 2.39 6.52
N GLU A 61 2.54 1.46 6.73
CA GLU A 61 3.65 1.66 7.67
C GLU A 61 4.63 2.76 7.23
N PHE A 62 4.91 2.86 5.91
CA PHE A 62 5.73 3.92 5.31
C PHE A 62 5.12 5.31 5.52
N LEU A 63 3.79 5.42 5.46
CA LEU A 63 3.06 6.66 5.77
C LEU A 63 3.10 7.01 7.28
N GLY A 64 3.61 6.12 8.13
CA GLY A 64 3.72 6.31 9.58
C GLY A 64 2.51 5.84 10.37
N LEU A 65 1.65 5.00 9.77
CA LEU A 65 0.41 4.53 10.37
C LEU A 65 0.43 3.03 10.69
N GLU A 66 -0.44 2.59 11.58
CA GLU A 66 -0.73 1.19 11.87
C GLU A 66 -2.23 1.01 12.14
N SER A 67 -2.73 -0.20 11.89
CA SER A 67 -4.06 -0.58 12.35
C SER A 67 -4.09 -0.77 13.86
N TYR A 68 -5.24 -0.50 14.45
CA TYR A 68 -5.55 -0.93 15.80
C TYR A 68 -7.03 -1.33 15.89
N ARG A 69 -7.34 -2.11 16.91
CA ARG A 69 -8.70 -2.54 17.22
C ARG A 69 -9.22 -1.72 18.41
N LEU A 70 -10.40 -1.15 18.25
CA LEU A 70 -11.14 -0.49 19.31
C LEU A 70 -11.73 -1.52 20.28
N ASP A 71 -12.11 -1.08 21.48
CA ASP A 71 -12.79 -1.94 22.46
C ASP A 71 -14.16 -2.43 21.94
N SER A 72 -14.79 -1.69 21.02
CA SER A 72 -16.00 -2.10 20.29
C SER A 72 -15.77 -3.29 19.36
N GLY A 73 -14.51 -3.64 19.09
CA GLY A 73 -14.12 -4.66 18.14
C GLY A 73 -13.91 -4.15 16.72
N GLU A 74 -14.24 -2.89 16.44
CA GLU A 74 -14.03 -2.20 15.16
C GLU A 74 -12.55 -1.87 14.92
N HIS A 75 -12.19 -1.69 13.66
CA HIS A 75 -10.84 -1.35 13.23
C HIS A 75 -10.72 0.13 12.89
N ASP A 76 -9.53 0.69 13.14
CA ASP A 76 -9.21 2.06 12.77
C ASP A 76 -7.68 2.20 12.53
N LEU A 77 -7.24 3.35 12.04
CA LEU A 77 -5.85 3.74 11.85
C LEU A 77 -5.38 4.68 12.95
N ARG A 78 -4.13 4.50 13.38
CA ARG A 78 -3.43 5.43 14.27
C ARG A 78 -2.00 5.63 13.82
N ARG A 79 -1.34 6.65 14.36
CA ARG A 79 0.11 6.78 14.22
C ARG A 79 0.83 5.58 14.82
N ARG A 80 1.90 5.13 14.16
CA ARG A 80 2.74 4.05 14.68
C ARG A 80 3.27 4.41 16.05
N SER A 81 3.01 3.51 17.00
CA SER A 81 3.47 3.66 18.38
C SER A 81 4.98 3.45 18.54
N ARG A 82 5.61 2.72 17.61
CA ARG A 82 7.05 2.42 17.62
C ARG A 82 7.67 2.68 16.25
N LYS A 83 8.55 3.68 16.19
CA LYS A 83 9.48 3.91 15.07
C LYS A 83 10.82 3.26 15.40
N ARG A 84 11.30 2.34 14.57
CA ARG A 84 12.70 1.91 14.69
C ARG A 84 13.59 2.91 13.96
N ASN A 85 14.80 3.12 14.46
CA ASN A 85 15.76 4.03 13.81
C ASN A 85 16.13 3.60 12.38
N THR A 86 15.85 2.35 11.99
CA THR A 86 16.09 1.80 10.66
C THR A 86 14.91 1.97 9.71
N ASP A 87 13.71 2.29 10.22
CA ASP A 87 12.53 2.41 9.39
C ASP A 87 12.69 3.60 8.41
N VAL A 88 12.32 3.35 7.16
CA VAL A 88 12.20 4.38 6.12
C VAL A 88 10.72 4.73 6.04
N MET A 89 10.39 5.97 6.35
CA MET A 89 9.04 6.52 6.32
C MET A 89 9.02 7.82 5.54
N LEU A 90 7.81 8.35 5.29
CA LEU A 90 7.59 9.56 4.53
C LEU A 90 8.41 10.77 5.06
N ASP A 91 8.66 10.84 6.37
CA ASP A 91 9.48 11.90 7.00
C ASP A 91 10.97 11.85 6.68
N ASN A 92 11.46 10.75 6.11
CA ASN A 92 12.82 10.69 5.57
C ASN A 92 13.00 11.45 4.25
N PHE A 93 11.91 11.92 3.64
CA PHE A 93 11.87 12.66 2.38
C PHE A 93 11.53 14.14 2.58
N ASP A 94 11.67 14.66 3.82
CA ASP A 94 11.23 16.00 4.24
C ASP A 94 9.74 16.26 4.05
N LEU A 95 8.94 15.19 4.08
CA LEU A 95 7.47 15.24 4.00
C LEU A 95 6.87 14.86 5.36
N ALA A 96 5.82 15.54 5.80
CA ALA A 96 5.16 15.18 7.06
C ALA A 96 4.51 13.79 6.94
N LEU A 97 4.63 12.96 7.99
CA LEU A 97 3.90 11.70 8.10
C LEU A 97 2.40 11.92 7.89
N ALA A 98 1.71 10.89 7.40
CA ALA A 98 0.27 10.94 7.24
C ALA A 98 -0.44 10.88 8.60
N GLU A 99 -1.64 11.41 8.64
CA GLU A 99 -2.58 11.30 9.75
C GLU A 99 -3.72 10.36 9.38
N PRO A 100 -4.37 9.70 10.36
CA PRO A 100 -5.59 8.93 10.08
C PRO A 100 -6.68 9.75 9.38
N SER A 101 -6.71 11.07 9.59
CA SER A 101 -7.64 11.99 8.92
C SER A 101 -7.34 12.25 7.44
N ASP A 102 -6.18 11.82 6.93
CA ASP A 102 -5.89 11.88 5.50
C ASP A 102 -6.72 10.83 4.72
N PHE A 103 -7.36 9.87 5.41
CA PHE A 103 -8.18 8.79 4.84
C PHE A 103 -9.67 9.07 5.08
N HIS A 104 -10.48 9.00 4.02
CA HIS A 104 -11.94 9.07 4.09
C HIS A 104 -12.53 7.81 4.73
N SER A 105 -11.99 6.65 4.37
CA SER A 105 -12.43 5.32 4.87
C SER A 105 -11.35 4.69 5.75
N ARG A 106 -10.94 5.40 6.81
CA ARG A 106 -9.82 5.00 7.67
C ARG A 106 -10.07 3.67 8.41
N ASP A 107 -11.31 3.41 8.78
CA ASP A 107 -11.78 2.17 9.39
C ASP A 107 -11.56 0.97 8.45
N LEU A 108 -11.96 1.13 7.18
CA LEU A 108 -11.74 0.14 6.14
C LEU A 108 -10.25 -0.11 5.90
N VAL A 109 -9.43 0.94 5.81
CA VAL A 109 -7.98 0.78 5.61
C VAL A 109 -7.32 0.11 6.82
N GLY A 110 -7.73 0.46 8.05
CA GLY A 110 -7.29 -0.20 9.27
C GLY A 110 -7.68 -1.69 9.30
N LYS A 111 -8.90 -2.01 8.89
CA LYS A 111 -9.43 -3.37 8.74
C LYS A 111 -8.61 -4.17 7.73
N VAL A 112 -8.40 -3.63 6.52
CA VAL A 112 -7.61 -4.28 5.48
C VAL A 112 -6.17 -4.46 5.93
N HIS A 113 -5.56 -3.46 6.56
CA HIS A 113 -4.19 -3.53 7.08
C HIS A 113 -4.01 -4.67 8.11
N ASP A 114 -4.93 -4.81 9.08
CA ASP A 114 -4.90 -5.94 10.03
C ASP A 114 -5.13 -7.27 9.32
N GLY A 115 -6.12 -7.33 8.42
CA GLY A 115 -6.45 -8.51 7.64
C GLY A 115 -5.28 -9.04 6.81
N VAL A 116 -4.64 -8.17 6.02
CA VAL A 116 -3.48 -8.55 5.18
C VAL A 116 -2.23 -8.84 6.02
N SER A 117 -2.07 -8.20 7.17
CA SER A 117 -0.97 -8.53 8.10
C SER A 117 -1.10 -9.95 8.65
N LYS A 118 -2.32 -10.36 9.04
CA LYS A 118 -2.60 -11.74 9.45
C LYS A 118 -2.47 -12.70 8.28
N ALA A 119 -3.00 -12.35 7.10
CA ALA A 119 -2.91 -13.18 5.90
C ALA A 119 -1.48 -13.51 5.47
N THR A 120 -0.56 -12.56 5.62
CA THR A 120 0.82 -12.69 5.09
C THR A 120 1.83 -13.13 6.15
N ALA A 121 1.52 -13.01 7.44
CA ALA A 121 2.47 -13.31 8.52
C ALA A 121 1.98 -14.37 9.51
N HIS A 122 0.71 -14.79 9.45
CA HIS A 122 0.13 -15.71 10.42
C HIS A 122 -0.59 -16.87 9.72
N LEU A 123 -0.67 -18.02 10.40
CA LEU A 123 -1.34 -19.22 9.89
C LEU A 123 -2.88 -19.11 9.90
N THR A 124 -3.42 -17.92 10.23
CA THR A 124 -4.84 -17.68 10.51
C THR A 124 -5.59 -17.02 9.35
N TYR A 125 -5.12 -17.19 8.11
CA TYR A 125 -5.74 -16.58 6.94
C TYR A 125 -7.24 -16.89 6.83
N GLU A 126 -7.60 -18.17 6.92
CA GLU A 126 -9.00 -18.62 6.84
C GLU A 126 -9.78 -18.39 8.15
N ALA A 127 -9.08 -18.11 9.24
CA ALA A 127 -9.70 -17.85 10.56
C ALA A 127 -10.02 -16.36 10.79
N ASN A 128 -9.68 -15.49 9.83
CA ASN A 128 -10.06 -14.08 9.89
C ASN A 128 -11.51 -13.94 9.41
N ASP A 129 -12.44 -13.84 10.35
CA ASP A 129 -13.87 -13.64 10.09
C ASP A 129 -14.24 -12.19 9.75
N PHE A 130 -13.37 -11.24 10.09
CA PHE A 130 -13.64 -9.81 9.93
C PHE A 130 -13.23 -9.26 8.56
N PHE A 131 -12.27 -9.87 7.84
CA PHE A 131 -11.70 -9.36 6.58
C PHE A 131 -12.01 -10.31 5.41
N ASP A 132 -12.67 -9.78 4.38
CA ASP A 132 -12.91 -10.48 3.12
C ASP A 132 -12.09 -9.83 1.99
N PRO A 133 -11.02 -10.50 1.50
CA PRO A 133 -10.22 -10.03 0.38
C PRO A 133 -11.02 -9.66 -0.88
N ALA A 134 -12.13 -10.35 -1.15
CA ALA A 134 -12.88 -10.17 -2.38
C ALA A 134 -13.66 -8.85 -2.39
N SER A 135 -14.11 -8.38 -1.22
CA SER A 135 -14.95 -7.19 -1.09
C SER A 135 -14.21 -5.99 -0.50
N ASP A 136 -13.32 -6.21 0.47
CA ASP A 136 -12.68 -5.12 1.22
C ASP A 136 -11.39 -4.60 0.55
N TYR A 137 -10.61 -5.50 -0.06
CA TYR A 137 -9.22 -5.20 -0.42
C TYR A 137 -9.11 -4.10 -1.47
N LEU A 138 -9.85 -4.19 -2.57
CA LEU A 138 -9.77 -3.22 -3.67
C LEU A 138 -10.23 -1.82 -3.24
N LEU A 139 -11.23 -1.74 -2.36
CA LEU A 139 -11.70 -0.47 -1.81
C LEU A 139 -10.64 0.17 -0.90
N GLY A 140 -10.06 -0.60 0.01
CA GLY A 140 -8.96 -0.12 0.84
C GLY A 140 -7.73 0.26 0.02
N LEU A 141 -7.43 -0.50 -1.04
CA LEU A 141 -6.32 -0.25 -1.97
C LEU A 141 -6.47 1.10 -2.67
N HIS A 142 -7.65 1.41 -3.20
CA HIS A 142 -7.90 2.69 -3.86
C HIS A 142 -7.67 3.86 -2.91
N GLU A 143 -8.15 3.76 -1.68
CA GLU A 143 -7.98 4.80 -0.68
C GLU A 143 -6.49 4.99 -0.30
N LEU A 144 -5.75 3.88 -0.12
CA LEU A 144 -4.31 3.93 0.14
C LEU A 144 -3.53 4.57 -1.03
N VAL A 145 -3.85 4.21 -2.27
CA VAL A 145 -3.20 4.76 -3.47
C VAL A 145 -3.45 6.26 -3.57
N ARG A 146 -4.67 6.73 -3.28
CA ARG A 146 -4.98 8.17 -3.24
C ARG A 146 -4.11 8.91 -2.23
N VAL A 147 -3.99 8.39 -1.00
CA VAL A 147 -3.17 9.02 0.03
C VAL A 147 -1.69 8.99 -0.34
N ILE A 148 -1.17 7.89 -0.91
CA ILE A 148 0.21 7.84 -1.44
C ILE A 148 0.42 8.93 -2.49
N TYR A 149 -0.51 9.08 -3.43
CA TYR A 149 -0.41 10.11 -4.46
C TYR A 149 -0.36 11.51 -3.85
N ASP A 150 -1.31 11.84 -2.97
CA ASP A 150 -1.45 13.16 -2.37
C ASP A 150 -0.24 13.52 -1.48
N ARG A 151 0.21 12.56 -0.65
CA ARG A 151 1.22 12.81 0.39
C ARG A 151 2.65 12.65 -0.09
N LEU A 152 2.90 11.87 -1.14
CA LEU A 152 4.24 11.61 -1.67
C LEU A 152 4.41 12.21 -3.06
N TYR A 153 3.69 11.72 -4.07
CA TYR A 153 3.96 12.08 -5.46
C TYR A 153 3.65 13.54 -5.76
N ARG A 154 2.44 14.00 -5.43
CA ARG A 154 2.03 15.39 -5.60
C ARG A 154 2.93 16.34 -4.81
N ALA A 155 3.29 15.97 -3.58
CA ALA A 155 4.18 16.77 -2.73
C ALA A 155 5.62 16.89 -3.29
N LEU A 156 6.08 15.87 -4.02
CA LEU A 156 7.36 15.88 -4.73
C LEU A 156 7.28 16.49 -6.13
N GLY A 157 6.10 16.95 -6.57
CA GLY A 157 5.89 17.41 -7.95
C GLY A 157 6.07 16.32 -9.00
N LYS A 158 5.89 15.05 -8.63
CA LYS A 158 5.99 13.87 -9.49
C LYS A 158 4.59 13.31 -9.77
N ASP A 159 4.45 12.58 -10.86
CA ASP A 159 3.29 11.74 -11.15
C ASP A 159 3.61 10.26 -10.87
N PHE A 160 2.60 9.39 -10.87
CA PHE A 160 2.83 7.97 -10.71
C PHE A 160 3.65 7.40 -11.87
N GLU A 161 4.86 6.96 -11.55
CA GLU A 161 5.70 6.20 -12.47
C GLU A 161 5.51 4.70 -12.22
N LEU A 162 4.74 4.04 -13.08
CA LEU A 162 4.71 2.58 -13.13
C LEU A 162 5.98 2.04 -13.79
N HIS A 163 6.37 0.83 -13.41
CA HIS A 163 7.44 0.11 -14.10
C HIS A 163 7.16 0.01 -15.62
N PRO A 164 8.17 0.09 -16.50
CA PRO A 164 7.98 0.02 -17.96
C PRO A 164 7.19 -1.20 -18.45
N ASP A 165 7.32 -2.36 -17.79
CA ASP A 165 6.57 -3.57 -18.13
C ASP A 165 5.06 -3.42 -17.92
N LEU A 166 4.67 -2.60 -16.93
CA LEU A 166 3.30 -2.14 -16.77
C LEU A 166 2.99 -1.08 -17.85
N LYS A 167 3.82 -0.04 -18.03
CA LYS A 167 3.59 1.02 -19.07
C LYS A 167 3.32 0.45 -20.47
N ARG A 168 4.00 -0.64 -20.86
CA ARG A 168 3.84 -1.34 -22.16
C ARG A 168 2.46 -1.98 -22.34
N LEU A 169 1.82 -2.40 -21.26
CA LEU A 169 0.44 -2.88 -21.24
C LEU A 169 -0.59 -1.72 -21.17
N TYR A 170 -0.17 -0.51 -20.76
CA TYR A 170 -1.10 0.56 -20.37
C TYR A 170 -1.25 1.75 -21.32
N GLY A 171 -0.35 2.05 -22.26
CA GLY A 171 -0.57 3.04 -23.34
C GLY A 171 -0.96 4.49 -22.95
N SER A 172 -1.18 4.82 -21.68
CA SER A 172 -1.57 6.12 -21.12
C SER A 172 -1.47 6.09 -19.59
N PRO A 173 -1.34 7.27 -18.92
CA PRO A 173 -1.26 7.33 -17.46
C PRO A 173 -2.53 6.80 -16.79
N ILE A 174 -2.38 6.09 -15.66
CA ILE A 174 -3.50 5.66 -14.84
C ILE A 174 -4.28 6.91 -14.41
N GLN A 175 -5.56 6.97 -14.75
CA GLN A 175 -6.47 7.91 -14.10
C GLN A 175 -6.62 7.45 -12.65
N VAL A 176 -5.90 8.12 -11.75
CA VAL A 176 -6.21 8.08 -10.31
C VAL A 176 -7.59 8.72 -10.16
N PRO A 177 -8.53 8.11 -9.42
CA PRO A 177 -9.80 8.75 -9.11
C PRO A 177 -9.63 10.11 -8.43
#